data_AF-X0U9T2-F1
#
_entry.id   AF-X0U9T2-F1
#
_cell.length_a   1.000
_cell.length_b   1.000
_cell.length_c   1.000
_cell.angle_alpha   90.00
_cell.angle_beta   90.00
_cell.angle_gamma   90.00
#
_symmetry.space_group_name_H-M   'P 1'
#
loop_
_entity.id
_entity.type
_entity.pdbx_description
1 polymer ?
#
loop_
_entity_poly.entity_id
_entity_poly.type
_entity_poly.pdbx_seq_one_letter_code
_entity_poly.pdbx_strand_id
1 'polypeptide(L)'
;MTTMDVEEFRIAQFGVRLGTRLEGERAREKLESLLRSLPDEGQVRISLGGLEVLSTSFADELVGRACQHVVDGEFGDRTMVLDTPSLELAEGIDVKLAQRRLAMLCLQDGRWRLVGFHTPVLDETLQRIIEGKQTTARELAEELGLQMSACVNRVARLADLRLIRRRKIGMKGPQDIFEIHSIVGG
;
A
#
# COMPACT_ATOMS: atom_id res chain seq x y z
N MET A 1 -7.83 -0.20 20.15
CA MET A 1 -6.97 -0.19 18.95
C MET A 1 -6.56 -1.63 18.71
N THR A 2 -7.13 -2.28 17.70
CA THR A 2 -6.69 -3.61 17.29
C THR A 2 -5.26 -3.47 16.80
N THR A 3 -4.31 -4.14 17.44
CA THR A 3 -2.92 -4.19 16.99
C THR A 3 -2.93 -4.78 15.59
N MET A 4 -2.45 -4.03 14.59
CA MET A 4 -2.42 -4.54 13.23
C MET A 4 -1.33 -5.62 13.15
N ASP A 5 -1.68 -6.82 12.69
CA ASP A 5 -0.69 -7.89 12.51
C ASP A 5 0.17 -7.56 11.29
N VAL A 6 1.40 -7.11 11.57
CA VAL A 6 2.38 -6.74 10.55
C VAL A 6 3.49 -7.78 10.56
N GLU A 7 3.60 -8.53 9.46
CA GLU A 7 4.71 -9.46 9.25
C GLU A 7 5.75 -8.86 8.30
N GLU A 8 7.03 -9.04 8.61
CA GLU A 8 8.13 -8.53 7.79
C GLU A 8 8.54 -9.57 6.73
N PHE A 9 8.59 -9.15 5.48
CA PHE A 9 9.14 -9.93 4.37
C PHE A 9 10.46 -9.31 3.89
N ARG A 10 11.59 -9.84 4.34
CA ARG A 10 12.92 -9.36 3.92
C ARG A 10 13.29 -9.94 2.56
N ILE A 11 13.51 -9.10 1.55
CA ILE A 11 13.95 -9.58 0.24
C ILE A 11 15.39 -10.12 0.30
N ALA A 12 16.23 -9.59 1.21
CA ALA A 12 17.61 -10.03 1.36
C ALA A 12 17.77 -11.54 1.72
N GLN A 13 16.70 -12.22 2.15
CA GLN A 13 16.70 -13.67 2.37
C GLN A 13 16.93 -14.48 1.07
N PHE A 14 16.77 -13.87 -0.10
CA PHE A 14 17.03 -14.49 -1.40
C PHE A 14 18.41 -14.12 -1.98
N GLY A 15 19.14 -13.22 -1.33
CA GLY A 15 20.41 -12.68 -1.79
C GLY A 15 20.47 -11.16 -1.68
N VAL A 16 21.68 -10.60 -1.80
CA VAL A 16 21.93 -9.15 -1.70
C VAL A 16 21.91 -8.43 -3.05
N ARG A 17 22.04 -9.18 -4.16
CA ARG A 17 22.00 -8.68 -5.54
C ARG A 17 21.06 -9.56 -6.35
N LEU A 18 19.87 -9.05 -6.66
CA LEU A 18 18.77 -9.83 -7.23
C LEU A 18 18.37 -9.29 -8.60
N GLY A 19 18.36 -10.18 -9.60
CA GLY A 19 18.42 -9.77 -10.99
C GLY A 19 17.34 -10.33 -11.89
N THR A 20 16.86 -11.54 -11.62
CA THR A 20 16.10 -12.31 -12.62
C THR A 20 14.63 -12.44 -12.26
N ARG A 21 13.78 -12.66 -13.28
CA ARG A 21 12.36 -12.97 -13.07
C ARG A 21 12.16 -14.29 -12.34
N LEU A 22 12.99 -15.31 -12.60
CA LEU A 22 12.87 -16.61 -11.94
C LEU A 22 13.12 -16.50 -10.42
N GLU A 23 14.09 -15.69 -10.00
CA GLU A 23 14.29 -15.39 -8.57
C GLU A 23 13.10 -14.60 -8.00
N GLY A 24 12.57 -13.64 -8.76
CA GLY A 24 11.41 -12.85 -8.37
C GLY A 24 10.14 -13.69 -8.19
N GLU A 25 9.92 -14.67 -9.07
CA GLU A 25 8.79 -15.61 -8.98
C GLU A 25 8.86 -16.46 -7.72
N ARG A 26 10.03 -17.04 -7.41
CA ARG A 26 10.25 -17.80 -6.17
C ARG A 26 10.03 -16.93 -4.93
N ALA A 27 10.45 -15.66 -4.98
CA ALA A 27 10.20 -14.73 -3.89
C ALA A 27 8.71 -14.39 -3.78
N ARG A 28 8.01 -14.22 -4.90
CA ARG A 28 6.57 -13.93 -4.95
C ARG A 28 5.77 -15.06 -4.33
N GLU A 29 6.05 -16.31 -4.68
CA GLU A 29 5.37 -17.47 -4.12
C GLU A 29 5.44 -17.48 -2.58
N LYS A 30 6.61 -17.16 -2.00
CA LYS A 30 6.75 -17.04 -0.54
C LYS A 30 5.99 -15.84 0.03
N LEU A 31 6.05 -14.69 -0.64
CA LEU A 31 5.32 -13.48 -0.23
C LEU A 31 3.81 -13.72 -0.23
N GLU A 32 3.27 -14.35 -1.27
CA GLU A 32 1.86 -14.67 -1.38
C GLU A 32 1.43 -15.74 -0.37
N SER A 33 2.28 -16.73 -0.09
CA SER A 33 2.05 -17.68 1.00
C SER A 33 1.97 -16.96 2.35
N LEU A 34 2.85 -15.99 2.60
CA LEU A 34 2.80 -15.18 3.82
C LEU A 34 1.50 -14.38 3.89
N LEU A 35 1.12 -13.70 2.80
CA LEU A 35 -0.16 -12.99 2.72
C LEU A 35 -1.34 -13.92 3.06
N ARG A 36 -1.43 -15.12 2.46
CA ARG A 36 -2.51 -16.07 2.75
C ARG A 36 -2.53 -16.53 4.22
N SER A 37 -1.38 -16.56 4.89
CA SER A 37 -1.29 -17.01 6.28
C SER A 37 -1.68 -15.94 7.31
N LEU A 38 -1.68 -14.67 6.92
CA LEU A 38 -2.05 -13.57 7.81
C LEU A 38 -3.54 -13.63 8.16
N PRO A 39 -3.94 -13.13 9.34
CA PRO A 39 -5.36 -12.90 9.64
C PRO A 39 -5.94 -11.83 8.71
N ASP A 40 -7.27 -11.68 8.76
CA ASP A 40 -7.94 -10.59 8.04
C ASP A 40 -7.43 -9.23 8.54
N GLU A 41 -7.38 -8.26 7.63
CA GLU A 41 -6.72 -6.97 7.87
C GLU A 41 -5.21 -7.05 8.21
N GLY A 42 -4.57 -8.22 8.06
CA GLY A 42 -3.12 -8.35 8.18
C GLY A 42 -2.34 -7.56 7.13
N GLN A 43 -1.08 -7.24 7.42
CA GLN A 43 -0.19 -6.52 6.51
C GLN A 43 1.16 -7.19 6.37
N VAL A 44 1.67 -7.25 5.15
CA VAL A 44 3.09 -7.56 4.91
C VAL A 44 3.87 -6.28 4.70
N ARG A 45 4.95 -6.10 5.46
CA ARG A 45 5.95 -5.06 5.22
C ARG A 45 7.14 -5.66 4.47
N ILE A 46 7.27 -5.31 3.20
CA ILE A 46 8.38 -5.74 2.34
C ILE A 46 9.59 -4.88 2.66
N SER A 47 10.65 -5.50 3.17
CA SER A 47 11.90 -4.79 3.51
C SER A 47 12.95 -4.95 2.42
N LEU A 48 13.43 -3.82 1.90
CA LEU A 48 14.61 -3.73 1.02
C LEU A 48 15.93 -3.63 1.80
N GLY A 49 15.87 -3.66 3.12
CA GLY A 49 17.04 -3.63 3.98
C GLY A 49 18.02 -4.78 3.67
N GLY A 50 19.30 -4.46 3.56
CA GLY A 50 20.36 -5.43 3.24
C GLY A 50 20.51 -5.76 1.75
N LEU A 51 19.74 -5.13 0.87
CA LEU A 51 19.98 -5.22 -0.58
C LEU A 51 21.03 -4.21 -1.04
N GLU A 52 21.85 -4.63 -1.99
CA GLU A 52 22.77 -3.77 -2.74
C GLU A 52 22.22 -3.45 -4.13
N VAL A 53 21.58 -4.44 -4.79
CA VAL A 53 21.06 -4.30 -6.15
C VAL A 53 19.72 -5.02 -6.26
N LEU A 54 18.73 -4.32 -6.80
CA LEU A 54 17.43 -4.87 -7.15
C LEU A 54 17.09 -4.50 -8.59
N SER A 55 17.03 -5.48 -9.48
CA SER A 55 16.65 -5.20 -10.87
C SER A 55 15.16 -4.90 -11.01
N THR A 56 14.81 -4.11 -12.02
CA THR A 56 13.41 -3.82 -12.37
C THR A 56 12.61 -5.08 -12.73
N SER A 57 13.26 -6.10 -13.29
CA SER A 57 12.60 -7.37 -13.64
C SER A 57 12.26 -8.20 -12.40
N PHE A 58 13.16 -8.27 -11.43
CA PHE A 58 12.88 -8.92 -10.14
C PHE A 58 11.80 -8.14 -9.38
N ALA A 59 11.94 -6.81 -9.30
CA ALA A 59 11.00 -5.93 -8.61
C ALA A 59 9.56 -6.06 -9.17
N ASP A 60 9.40 -6.09 -10.49
CA ASP A 60 8.08 -6.26 -11.11
C ASP A 60 7.48 -7.64 -10.83
N GLU A 61 8.28 -8.70 -10.94
CA GLU A 61 7.80 -10.07 -10.75
C GLU A 61 7.39 -10.33 -9.30
N LEU A 62 8.15 -9.82 -8.33
CA LEU A 62 7.85 -9.91 -6.90
C LEU A 62 6.76 -8.92 -6.49
N VAL A 63 7.07 -7.61 -6.53
CA VAL A 63 6.24 -6.58 -5.91
C VAL A 63 5.12 -6.14 -6.84
N GLY A 64 5.41 -5.94 -8.13
CA GLY A 64 4.43 -5.48 -9.11
C GLY A 64 3.25 -6.44 -9.26
N ARG A 65 3.53 -7.74 -9.41
CA ARG A 65 2.48 -8.77 -9.52
C ARG A 65 1.78 -9.05 -8.20
N ALA A 66 2.49 -9.17 -7.08
CA ALA A 66 1.84 -9.40 -5.79
C ALA A 66 0.92 -8.23 -5.41
N CYS A 67 1.33 -6.98 -5.67
CA CYS A 67 0.50 -5.80 -5.45
C CYS A 67 -0.76 -5.81 -6.33
N GLN A 68 -0.64 -6.25 -7.59
CA GLN A 68 -1.80 -6.44 -8.47
C GLN A 68 -2.80 -7.44 -7.87
N HIS A 69 -2.34 -8.62 -7.45
CA HIS A 69 -3.19 -9.64 -6.83
C HIS A 69 -3.87 -9.15 -5.53
N VAL A 70 -3.17 -8.33 -4.72
CA VAL A 70 -3.76 -7.67 -3.53
C VAL A 70 -4.86 -6.69 -3.91
N VAL A 71 -4.63 -5.84 -4.91
CA VAL A 71 -5.63 -4.87 -5.40
C VAL A 71 -6.84 -5.57 -6.02
N ASP A 72 -6.61 -6.66 -6.75
CA ASP A 72 -7.67 -7.49 -7.35
C ASP A 72 -8.47 -8.30 -6.32
N GLY A 73 -8.04 -8.29 -5.05
CA GLY A 73 -8.77 -8.86 -3.92
C GLY A 73 -8.48 -10.33 -3.65
N GLU A 74 -7.42 -10.91 -4.25
CA GLU A 74 -7.05 -12.33 -4.06
C GLU A 74 -6.70 -12.69 -2.62
N PHE A 75 -6.43 -11.69 -1.77
CA PHE A 75 -6.04 -11.85 -0.36
C PHE A 75 -7.03 -11.18 0.61
N GLY A 76 -8.25 -10.86 0.18
CA GLY A 76 -9.24 -10.19 1.03
C GLY A 76 -8.81 -8.77 1.40
N ASP A 77 -8.86 -8.41 2.70
CA ASP A 77 -8.51 -7.07 3.20
C ASP A 77 -7.06 -6.91 3.67
N ARG A 78 -6.22 -7.88 3.30
CA ARG A 78 -4.78 -7.85 3.57
C ARG A 78 -4.09 -6.83 2.70
N THR A 79 -3.03 -6.24 3.22
CA THR A 79 -2.32 -5.14 2.55
C THR A 79 -0.82 -5.39 2.49
N MET A 80 -0.15 -4.61 1.66
CA MET A 80 1.30 -4.62 1.52
C MET A 80 1.83 -3.20 1.62
N VAL A 81 2.95 -3.04 2.30
CA VAL A 81 3.71 -1.78 2.35
C VAL A 81 5.19 -2.07 2.08
N LEU A 82 5.90 -1.06 1.59
CA LEU A 82 7.33 -1.12 1.32
C LEU A 82 8.09 -0.42 2.45
N ASP A 83 9.24 -0.96 2.83
CA ASP A 83 10.20 -0.35 3.75
C ASP A 83 11.56 -0.36 3.06
N THR A 84 12.10 0.83 2.79
CA THR A 84 13.34 0.98 2.02
C THR A 84 14.37 1.85 2.73
N PRO A 85 15.66 1.45 2.73
CA PRO A 85 16.73 2.32 3.22
C PRO A 85 17.09 3.43 2.22
N SER A 86 16.68 3.33 0.96
CA SER A 86 16.94 4.35 -0.08
C SER A 86 15.89 4.31 -1.18
N LEU A 87 15.50 5.48 -1.70
CA LEU A 87 14.60 5.57 -2.84
C LEU A 87 15.22 5.01 -4.13
N GLU A 88 16.55 5.05 -4.24
CA GLU A 88 17.27 4.48 -5.38
C GLU A 88 17.01 2.97 -5.51
N LEU A 89 17.01 2.24 -4.39
CA LEU A 89 16.66 0.81 -4.37
C LEU A 89 15.18 0.55 -4.69
N ALA A 90 14.31 1.52 -4.39
CA ALA A 90 12.88 1.42 -4.67
C ALA A 90 12.49 1.92 -6.07
N GLU A 91 13.38 2.56 -6.83
CA GLU A 91 13.08 3.17 -8.14
C GLU A 91 12.48 2.17 -9.11
N GLY A 92 13.05 0.96 -9.16
CA GLY A 92 12.53 -0.10 -10.02
C GLY A 92 11.11 -0.55 -9.64
N ILE A 93 10.75 -0.51 -8.36
CA ILE A 93 9.40 -0.80 -7.87
C ILE A 93 8.46 0.35 -8.25
N ASP A 94 8.88 1.59 -7.99
CA ASP A 94 8.13 2.81 -8.29
C ASP A 94 7.69 2.87 -9.76
N VAL A 95 8.64 2.72 -10.68
CA VAL A 95 8.39 2.71 -12.12
C VAL A 95 7.41 1.60 -12.51
N LYS A 96 7.52 0.41 -11.92
CA LYS A 96 6.71 -0.75 -12.29
C LYS A 96 5.29 -0.68 -11.76
N LEU A 97 5.10 -0.21 -10.53
CA LEU A 97 3.78 0.08 -9.99
C LEU A 97 3.08 1.16 -10.82
N ALA A 98 3.80 2.22 -11.19
CA ALA A 98 3.26 3.29 -12.04
C ALA A 98 2.78 2.78 -13.41
N GLN A 99 3.58 1.93 -14.07
CA GLN A 99 3.23 1.28 -15.34
C GLN A 99 1.97 0.42 -15.24
N ARG A 100 1.71 -0.19 -14.07
CA ARG A 100 0.52 -0.99 -13.78
C ARG A 100 -0.67 -0.18 -13.25
N ARG A 101 -0.53 1.14 -13.10
CA ARG A 101 -1.50 2.03 -12.44
C ARG A 101 -1.83 1.63 -11.00
N LEU A 102 -0.86 1.00 -10.33
CA LEU A 102 -0.88 0.61 -8.91
C LEU A 102 -0.05 1.59 -8.09
N ALA A 103 -0.28 1.63 -6.78
CA ALA A 103 0.51 2.41 -5.84
C ALA A 103 0.67 1.66 -4.52
N MET A 104 1.71 2.00 -3.77
CA MET A 104 2.00 1.38 -2.48
C MET A 104 2.52 2.44 -1.50
N LEU A 105 2.18 2.29 -0.23
CA LEU A 105 2.82 3.07 0.84
C LEU A 105 4.24 2.55 1.08
N CYS A 106 5.20 3.48 1.08
CA CYS A 106 6.61 3.24 1.26
C CYS A 106 7.12 4.01 2.48
N LEU A 107 7.72 3.31 3.43
CA LEU A 107 8.43 3.87 4.56
C LEU A 107 9.88 4.11 4.15
N GLN A 108 10.32 5.36 4.27
CA GLN A 108 11.73 5.73 4.08
C GLN A 108 12.08 6.76 5.15
N ASP A 109 13.14 6.51 5.91
CA ASP A 109 13.62 7.38 7.00
C ASP A 109 12.51 7.79 7.98
N GLY A 110 11.65 6.83 8.34
CA GLY A 110 10.54 7.04 9.27
C GLY A 110 9.36 7.84 8.69
N ARG A 111 9.35 8.13 7.39
CA ARG A 111 8.28 8.89 6.73
C ARG A 111 7.57 8.05 5.68
N TRP A 112 6.24 8.05 5.74
CA TRP A 112 5.38 7.42 4.75
C TRP A 112 5.24 8.29 3.50
N ARG A 113 5.41 7.67 2.33
CA ARG A 113 5.18 8.26 1.01
C ARG A 113 4.54 7.27 0.07
N LEU A 114 4.07 7.74 -1.07
CA LEU A 114 3.61 6.87 -2.15
C LEU A 114 4.74 6.57 -3.12
N VAL A 115 4.72 5.34 -3.63
CA VAL A 115 5.45 4.91 -4.84
C VAL A 115 4.43 4.33 -5.82
N GLY A 116 4.70 4.46 -7.11
CA GLY A 116 3.84 4.03 -8.20
C GLY A 116 2.97 5.14 -8.78
N PHE A 117 1.72 4.81 -9.10
CA PHE A 117 0.76 5.70 -9.74
C PHE A 117 0.01 6.53 -8.71
N HIS A 118 0.43 7.78 -8.52
CA HIS A 118 -0.24 8.74 -7.64
C HIS A 118 -0.28 10.14 -8.26
N THR A 119 -1.06 11.02 -7.64
CA THR A 119 -1.18 12.43 -8.04
C THR A 119 -1.05 13.29 -6.78
N PRO A 120 -0.62 14.56 -6.88
CA PRO A 120 -0.45 15.42 -5.71
C PRO A 120 -1.70 15.52 -4.82
N VAL A 121 -2.88 15.44 -5.44
CA VAL A 121 -4.17 15.48 -4.74
C VAL A 121 -4.50 14.19 -3.99
N LEU A 122 -4.05 13.03 -4.49
CA LEU A 122 -4.17 11.76 -3.77
C LEU A 122 -3.18 11.71 -2.61
N ASP A 123 -1.97 12.24 -2.82
CA ASP A 123 -0.92 12.31 -1.80
C ASP A 123 -1.39 13.14 -0.60
N GLU A 124 -1.89 14.36 -0.85
CA GLU A 124 -2.44 15.24 0.18
C GLU A 124 -3.56 14.54 0.97
N THR A 125 -4.49 13.91 0.27
CA THR A 125 -5.63 13.22 0.91
C THR A 125 -5.15 12.05 1.77
N LEU A 126 -4.20 11.27 1.29
CA LEU A 126 -3.65 10.13 2.02
C LEU A 126 -2.85 10.59 3.24
N GLN A 127 -2.02 11.63 3.12
CA GLN A 127 -1.26 12.16 4.26
C GLN A 127 -2.18 12.62 5.38
N ARG A 128 -3.28 13.31 5.06
CA ARG A 128 -4.30 13.65 6.07
C ARG A 128 -4.92 12.43 6.74
N ILE A 129 -5.16 11.35 5.99
CA ILE A 129 -5.69 10.10 6.55
C ILE A 129 -4.64 9.39 7.43
N ILE A 130 -3.34 9.49 7.12
CA ILE A 130 -2.27 8.92 7.94
C ILE A 130 -2.09 9.70 9.25
N GLU A 131 -2.12 11.03 9.18
CA GLU A 131 -2.04 11.91 10.35
C GLU A 131 -3.28 11.79 11.26
N GLY A 132 -4.45 11.56 10.65
CA GLY A 132 -5.71 11.34 11.35
C GLY A 132 -5.84 9.90 11.85
N LYS A 133 -6.27 9.69 13.10
CA LYS A 133 -6.51 8.32 13.60
C LYS A 133 -7.73 7.67 12.93
N GLN A 134 -8.82 8.43 12.81
CA GLN A 134 -10.09 8.00 12.23
C GLN A 134 -10.78 9.25 11.66
N THR A 135 -11.37 9.14 10.48
CA THR A 135 -12.10 10.25 9.84
C THR A 135 -13.24 9.73 8.98
N THR A 136 -14.13 10.61 8.54
CA THR A 136 -15.16 10.35 7.54
C THR A 136 -14.90 11.17 6.28
N ALA A 137 -15.50 10.78 5.15
CA ALA A 137 -15.38 11.58 3.92
C ALA A 137 -15.91 13.02 4.07
N ARG A 138 -16.83 13.26 5.02
CA ARG A 138 -17.31 14.63 5.31
C ARG A 138 -16.25 15.44 6.01
N GLU A 139 -15.72 14.93 7.12
CA GLU A 139 -14.69 15.62 7.90
C GLU A 139 -13.45 15.88 7.05
N LEU A 140 -13.01 14.88 6.29
CA LEU A 140 -11.89 15.02 5.37
C LEU A 140 -12.14 16.07 4.28
N ALA A 141 -13.38 16.18 3.76
CA ALA A 141 -13.74 17.21 2.80
C ALA A 141 -13.71 18.62 3.42
N GLU A 142 -14.22 18.76 4.65
CA GLU A 142 -14.21 20.03 5.39
C GLU A 142 -12.78 20.47 5.71
N GLU A 143 -11.93 19.56 6.20
CA GLU A 143 -10.53 19.82 6.52
C GLU A 143 -9.70 20.23 5.30
N LEU A 144 -9.92 19.56 4.16
CA LEU A 144 -9.20 19.82 2.91
C LEU A 144 -9.85 20.93 2.06
N GLY A 145 -10.97 21.51 2.51
CA GLY A 145 -11.72 22.51 1.73
C GLY A 145 -12.23 21.98 0.39
N LEU A 146 -12.54 20.68 0.31
CA LEU A 146 -12.96 19.99 -0.91
C LEU A 146 -14.48 19.93 -1.04
N GLN A 147 -14.94 19.89 -2.29
CA GLN A 147 -16.30 19.43 -2.57
C GLN A 147 -16.45 17.96 -2.15
N MET A 148 -17.59 17.62 -1.54
CA MET A 148 -17.87 16.27 -1.03
C MET A 148 -17.64 15.16 -2.08
N SER A 149 -18.10 15.38 -3.32
CA SER A 149 -17.93 14.43 -4.42
C SER A 149 -16.45 14.21 -4.78
N ALA A 150 -15.62 15.26 -4.73
CA ALA A 150 -14.19 15.15 -4.96
C ALA A 150 -13.53 14.33 -3.85
N CYS A 151 -13.88 14.56 -2.58
CA CYS A 151 -13.37 13.79 -1.45
C CYS A 151 -13.76 12.31 -1.55
N VAL A 152 -15.03 12.00 -1.80
CA VAL A 152 -15.51 10.62 -1.96
C VAL A 152 -14.77 9.90 -3.08
N ASN A 153 -14.55 10.54 -4.22
CA ASN A 153 -13.82 9.94 -5.34
C ASN A 153 -12.34 9.69 -5.00
N ARG A 154 -11.67 10.61 -4.29
CA ARG A 154 -10.29 10.42 -3.84
C ARG A 154 -10.19 9.27 -2.84
N VAL A 155 -11.09 9.22 -1.85
CA VAL A 155 -11.16 8.13 -0.87
C VAL A 155 -11.43 6.78 -1.53
N ALA A 156 -12.39 6.73 -2.47
CA ALA A 156 -12.67 5.51 -3.23
C ALA A 156 -11.42 5.04 -3.98
N ARG A 157 -10.71 5.96 -4.66
CA ARG A 157 -9.48 5.63 -5.39
C ARG A 157 -8.37 5.10 -4.47
N LEU A 158 -8.20 5.68 -3.29
CA LEU A 158 -7.23 5.19 -2.29
C LEU A 158 -7.62 3.80 -1.77
N ALA A 159 -8.91 3.54 -1.54
CA ALA A 159 -9.41 2.25 -1.09
C ALA A 159 -9.26 1.16 -2.18
N ASP A 160 -9.54 1.51 -3.44
CA ASP A 160 -9.37 0.61 -4.60
C ASP A 160 -7.90 0.22 -4.77
N LEU A 161 -6.96 1.13 -4.47
CA LEU A 161 -5.53 0.86 -4.47
C LEU A 161 -5.03 0.17 -3.19
N ARG A 162 -5.93 -0.21 -2.27
CA ARG A 162 -5.60 -0.82 -0.97
C ARG A 162 -4.65 0.01 -0.11
N LEU A 163 -4.72 1.35 -0.21
CA LEU A 163 -3.88 2.29 0.55
C LEU A 163 -4.54 2.76 1.86
N ILE A 164 -5.85 2.58 1.98
CA ILE A 164 -6.66 2.89 3.16
C ILE A 164 -7.71 1.80 3.36
N ARG A 165 -8.30 1.75 4.56
CA ARG A 165 -9.50 0.95 4.82
C ARG A 165 -10.72 1.83 4.99
N ARG A 166 -11.88 1.27 4.65
CA ARG A 166 -13.18 1.88 4.90
C ARG A 166 -14.11 0.89 5.59
N ARG A 167 -14.74 1.29 6.68
CA ARG A 167 -15.76 0.51 7.39
C ARG A 167 -17.09 1.22 7.27
N LYS A 168 -18.12 0.53 6.78
CA LYS A 168 -19.48 1.09 6.75
C LYS A 168 -19.99 1.24 8.18
N ILE A 169 -20.34 2.45 8.58
CA ILE A 169 -20.84 2.78 9.93
C ILE A 169 -22.31 3.21 9.95
N GLY A 170 -22.91 3.41 8.78
CA GLY A 170 -24.31 3.77 8.68
C GLY A 170 -24.72 4.17 7.28
N MET A 171 -25.88 4.81 7.19
CA MET A 171 -26.44 5.33 5.94
C MET A 171 -27.13 6.67 6.21
N LYS A 172 -27.05 7.60 5.26
CA LYS A 172 -27.84 8.83 5.25
C LYS A 172 -28.62 8.90 3.94
N GLY A 173 -29.90 8.56 3.99
CA GLY A 173 -30.70 8.35 2.77
C GLY A 173 -30.15 7.17 1.96
N PRO A 174 -29.99 7.28 0.63
CA PRO A 174 -29.45 6.20 -0.20
C PRO A 174 -27.91 6.06 -0.12
N GLN A 175 -27.21 6.91 0.66
CA GLN A 175 -25.75 6.96 0.68
C GLN A 175 -25.17 6.29 1.93
N ASP A 176 -24.21 5.41 1.71
CA ASP A 176 -23.43 4.78 2.79
C ASP A 176 -22.45 5.77 3.42
N ILE A 177 -22.34 5.71 4.75
CA ILE A 177 -21.33 6.44 5.50
C ILE A 177 -20.22 5.46 5.86
N PHE A 178 -18.99 5.84 5.52
CA PHE A 178 -17.79 5.09 5.84
C PHE A 178 -16.94 5.84 6.86
N GLU A 179 -16.48 5.09 7.85
CA GLU A 179 -15.31 5.42 8.65
C GLU A 179 -14.06 5.03 7.86
N ILE A 180 -13.09 5.93 7.79
CA ILE A 180 -11.85 5.79 7.02
C ILE A 180 -10.69 5.61 7.98
N HIS A 181 -9.83 4.64 7.68
CA HIS A 181 -8.64 4.33 8.47
C HIS A 181 -7.41 4.27 7.57
N SER A 182 -6.29 4.80 8.07
CA SER A 182 -4.98 4.49 7.54
C SER A 182 -4.67 2.99 7.73
N ILE A 183 -3.93 2.41 6.77
CA ILE A 183 -3.36 1.05 6.91
C ILE A 183 -1.98 1.06 7.57
N VAL A 184 -1.50 2.24 7.99
CA VAL A 184 -0.24 2.42 8.70
C VAL A 184 -0.46 3.27 9.94
N GLY A 185 0.32 3.03 10.99
CA GLY A 185 0.40 3.91 12.14
C GLY A 185 1.24 5.15 11.83
N GLY A 186 0.80 6.30 12.35
CA GLY A 186 1.63 7.50 12.53
C GLY A 186 2.48 7.42 13.79
#